data_AF-A0A7V0WLF4-F1
#
_entry.id   AF-A0A7V0WLF4-F1
#
_cell.length_a   1.000
_cell.length_b   1.000
_cell.length_c   1.000
_cell.angle_alpha   90.00
_cell.angle_beta   90.00
_cell.angle_gamma   90.00
#
_symmetry.space_group_name_H-M   'P 1'
#
loop_
_entity.id
_entity.type
_entity.pdbx_description
1 polymer ?
#
loop_
_entity_poly.entity_id
_entity_poly.type
_entity_poly.pdbx_seq_one_letter_code
_entity_poly.pdbx_strand_id
1 'polypeptide(L)' 'MRKRLDVDVAAKRLATFLEASAHPMQVMARACGHDRLSKFRNGDLTSWKREMAELSGVKFGGVAGGG' A
#
# COMPACT_ATOMS: atom_id res chain seq x y z
N MET A 1 -9.50 10.27 -29.77
CA MET A 1 -8.07 9.98 -30.01
C MET A 1 -7.61 8.84 -29.10
N ARG A 2 -7.88 7.57 -29.44
CA ARG A 2 -7.23 6.45 -28.75
C ARG A 2 -5.83 6.35 -29.35
N LYS A 3 -4.86 7.06 -28.77
CA LYS A 3 -3.44 6.84 -29.10
C LYS A 3 -3.19 5.34 -28.93
N ARG A 4 -2.70 4.68 -29.99
CA ARG A 4 -2.41 3.24 -29.95
C ARG A 4 -1.44 3.02 -28.80
N LEU A 5 -1.89 2.28 -27.79
CA LEU A 5 -1.05 1.84 -26.70
C LEU A 5 -0.05 0.86 -27.30
N ASP A 6 1.23 1.20 -27.22
CA ASP A 6 2.30 0.25 -27.50
C ASP A 6 2.36 -0.72 -26.30
N VAL A 7 1.88 -1.94 -26.51
CA VAL A 7 1.69 -2.94 -25.47
C VAL A 7 3.02 -3.37 -24.86
N ASP A 8 4.08 -3.49 -25.67
CA ASP A 8 5.39 -3.93 -25.20
C ASP A 8 6.05 -2.83 -24.34
N VAL A 9 5.96 -1.59 -24.79
CA VAL A 9 6.45 -0.44 -24.02
C VAL A 9 5.65 -0.26 -22.73
N ALA A 10 4.33 -0.44 -22.77
CA ALA A 10 3.48 -0.36 -21.58
C ALA A 10 3.79 -1.47 -20.57
N ALA A 11 3.97 -2.71 -21.04
CA ALA A 11 4.32 -3.84 -20.20
C ALA A 11 5.66 -3.64 -19.50
N LYS A 12 6.69 -3.18 -20.24
CA LYS A 12 8.01 -2.87 -19.66
C LYS A 12 7.92 -1.79 -18.58
N ARG A 13 7.18 -0.72 -18.83
CA ARG A 13 6.97 0.37 -17.85
C ARG A 13 6.23 -0.13 -16.61
N LEU A 14 5.21 -0.97 -16.77
CA LEU A 14 4.49 -1.57 -15.65
C LEU A 14 5.41 -2.46 -14.81
N ALA A 15 6.22 -3.31 -15.44
CA ALA A 15 7.19 -4.15 -14.74
C ALA A 15 8.17 -3.31 -13.92
N THR A 16 8.79 -2.29 -14.52
CA THR A 16 9.69 -1.37 -13.81
C THR A 16 9.00 -0.67 -12.63
N PHE A 17 7.76 -0.22 -12.80
CA PHE A 17 7.01 0.42 -11.72
C PHE A 17 6.75 -0.54 -10.55
N LEU A 18 6.32 -1.77 -10.84
CA LEU A 18 6.04 -2.77 -9.82
C LEU A 18 7.31 -3.21 -9.07
N GLU A 19 8.41 -3.39 -9.79
CA GLU A 19 9.73 -3.70 -9.21
C GLU A 19 10.22 -2.57 -8.29
N ALA A 20 10.14 -1.32 -8.76
CA ALA A 20 10.52 -0.15 -7.98
C ALA A 20 9.64 0.01 -6.74
N SER A 21 8.34 -0.31 -6.84
CA SER A 21 7.39 -0.22 -5.74
C SER A 21 7.56 -1.33 -4.70
N ALA A 22 8.06 -2.50 -5.10
CA ALA A 22 8.23 -3.65 -4.21
C ALA A 22 9.31 -3.39 -3.14
N HIS A 23 10.38 -2.67 -3.46
CA HIS A 23 11.48 -2.43 -2.53
C HIS A 23 11.08 -1.59 -1.31
N PRO A 24 10.44 -0.40 -1.46
CA PRO A 24 9.89 0.34 -0.33
C PRO A 24 8.87 -0.48 0.48
N MET A 25 8.05 -1.30 -0.20
CA MET A 25 7.03 -2.10 0.48
C MET A 25 7.64 -3.21 1.35
N GLN A 26 8.79 -3.77 0.95
CA GLN A 26 9.55 -4.68 1.81
C GLN A 26 10.11 -3.98 3.05
N VAL A 27 10.52 -2.71 2.95
CA VAL A 27 10.94 -1.92 4.12
C VAL A 27 9.76 -1.72 5.07
N MET A 28 8.58 -1.39 4.55
CA MET A 28 7.37 -1.26 5.38
C MET A 28 6.99 -2.57 6.07
N ALA A 29 7.03 -3.70 5.36
CA ALA A 29 6.76 -5.01 5.96
C ALA A 29 7.70 -5.29 7.15
N ARG A 30 9.01 -5.02 6.99
CA ARG A 30 9.99 -5.17 8.07
C ARG A 30 9.75 -4.24 9.24
N ALA A 31 9.37 -2.98 8.99
CA ALA A 31 9.04 -2.03 10.05
C ALA A 31 7.84 -2.51 10.90
N CYS A 32 6.93 -3.29 10.31
CA CYS A 32 5.82 -3.94 10.98
C CYS A 32 6.17 -5.31 11.60
N GLY A 33 7.44 -5.74 11.56
CA GLY A 33 7.91 -6.99 12.13
C GLY A 33 7.84 -8.22 11.21
N HIS A 34 7.61 -8.01 9.91
CA HIS A 34 7.48 -9.10 8.94
C HIS A 34 8.77 -9.33 8.12
N ASP A 35 9.10 -10.61 7.89
CA ASP A 35 10.24 -11.04 7.06
C ASP A 35 9.94 -11.04 5.55
N ARG A 36 8.65 -11.01 5.17
CA ARG A 36 8.16 -11.11 3.79
C ARG A 36 7.01 -10.14 3.58
N LEU A 37 6.99 -9.49 2.41
CA LEU A 37 5.90 -8.58 2.01
C LEU A 37 4.53 -9.25 2.03
N SER A 38 4.45 -10.55 1.71
CA SER A 38 3.20 -11.31 1.73
C SER A 38 2.56 -11.45 3.13
N LYS A 39 3.29 -11.13 4.21
CA LYS A 39 2.76 -11.12 5.58
C LYS A 39 2.22 -9.74 6.00
N PHE A 40 2.55 -8.69 5.25
CA PHE A 40 2.00 -7.36 5.46
C PHE A 40 0.49 -7.39 5.20
N ARG A 41 -0.29 -6.92 6.16
CA ARG A 41 -1.76 -7.03 6.16
C ARG A 41 -2.41 -5.75 6.66
N ASN A 42 -3.71 -5.62 6.43
CA ASN A 42 -4.49 -4.44 6.86
C ASN A 42 -4.30 -4.10 8.35
N GLY A 43 -4.16 -5.12 9.22
CA GLY A 43 -3.91 -4.92 10.64
C GLY A 43 -2.59 -4.23 11.01
N ASP A 44 -1.67 -4.07 10.05
CA ASP A 44 -0.41 -3.32 10.21
C ASP A 44 -0.58 -1.83 9.85
N LEU A 45 -1.73 -1.46 9.26
CA LEU A 45 -2.08 -0.09 8.91
C LEU A 45 -2.94 0.56 9.99
N THR A 46 -2.72 1.87 10.16
CA THR A 46 -3.53 2.73 11.02
C THR A 46 -3.74 4.07 10.32
N SER A 47 -4.96 4.60 10.36
CA SER A 47 -5.34 5.90 9.78
C SER A 47 -5.74 6.87 10.88
N TRP A 48 -5.38 8.14 10.74
CA TRP A 48 -5.85 9.24 11.60
C TRP A 48 -7.04 9.99 10.99
N LYS A 49 -7.41 9.67 9.75
CA LYS A 49 -8.60 10.20 9.08
C LYS A 49 -9.76 9.24 9.28
N ARG A 50 -10.82 9.71 9.94
CA ARG A 50 -12.00 8.91 10.29
C ARG A 50 -12.70 8.34 9.06
N GLU A 51 -12.96 9.18 8.06
CA GLU A 51 -13.55 8.79 6.78
C GLU A 51 -12.77 7.66 6.09
N MET A 52 -11.43 7.72 6.10
CA MET A 52 -10.60 6.69 5.49
C MET A 52 -10.61 5.41 6.31
N ALA A 53 -10.65 5.48 7.63
CA ALA A 53 -10.79 4.30 8.48
C ALA A 53 -12.12 3.57 8.19
N GLU A 54 -13.20 4.33 8.09
CA GLU A 54 -14.54 3.81 7.78
C GLU A 54 -14.63 3.20 6.38
N LEU A 55 -14.09 3.88 5.36
CA LEU A 55 -14.17 3.42 3.97
C LEU A 55 -13.24 2.25 3.65
N SER A 56 -12.04 2.22 4.24
CA SER A 56 -11.02 1.22 3.91
C SER A 56 -10.94 0.04 4.88
N GLY A 57 -11.66 0.11 6.01
CA GLY A 57 -11.59 -0.87 7.09
C GLY A 57 -10.27 -0.86 7.86
N VAL A 58 -9.37 0.10 7.60
CA VAL A 58 -8.13 0.31 8.35
C VAL A 58 -8.44 0.91 9.72
N LYS A 59 -7.71 0.49 10.76
CA LYS A 59 -7.94 0.95 12.14
C LYS A 59 -7.75 2.46 12.27
N PHE A 60 -8.64 3.12 13.02
CA PHE A 60 -8.44 4.50 13.42
C PHE A 60 -7.43 4.59 14.58
N GLY A 61 -6.40 5.42 14.45
CA GLY A 61 -5.33 5.58 15.44
C GLY A 61 -5.37 6.88 16.24
N GLY A 62 -6.41 7.69 16.10
CA GLY A 62 -6.57 8.88 16.93
C GLY A 62 -6.88 8.51 18.38
N VAL A 63 -6.65 9.45 19.30
CA VAL A 63 -7.07 9.32 20.70
C VAL A 63 -8.60 9.27 20.71
N ALA A 64 -9.17 8.07 20.83
CA ALA A 64 -10.53 7.96 21.34
C ALA A 64 -10.44 8.52 22.77
N GLY A 65 -11.13 9.64 23.03
CA GLY A 65 -11.11 10.30 24.33
C GLY A 65 -11.26 9.27 25.45
N GLY A 66 -10.39 9.39 26.46
CA GLY A 66 -10.33 8.44 27.57
C GLY A 66 -11.69 8.18 28.21
N GLY A 67 -11.88 6.93 28.62
CA GLY A 67 -12.55 6.62 29.87
C GLY A 67 -11.51 6.57 30.98
#